data_AF-A0A2E9P368-F1
#
_entry.id   AF-A0A2E9P368-F1
#
_cell.length_a   1.000
_cell.length_b   1.000
_cell.length_c   1.000
_cell.angle_alpha   90.00
_cell.angle_beta   90.00
_cell.angle_gamma   90.00
#
_symmetry.space_group_name_H-M   'P 1'
#
loop_
_entity.id
_entity.type
_entity.pdbx_description
1 polymer ?
#
loop_
_entity_poly.entity_id
_entity_poly.type
_entity_poly.pdbx_seq_one_letter_code
_entity_poly.pdbx_strand_id
1 'polypeptide(L)'
;MPTTGDSNRTPVQLGAEIFGNTDISADIEIVRLALETVRLFTDEPLMIDFGHAGALKSILGSHTEAFQSQVLDALVRKDLDALSKLERTVPEIAVLKNAYGNLDTVLRSCELEDILQIACSEVAAVREGLEAENVSWYCDFGETHGFSYHTGLVFGIYSLKRDQLLVRGGRYDYVGEAFGRARAATGFSADLKTLVRLAN
;
A
#
# COMPACT_ATOMS: atom_id res chain seq x y z
N MET A 1 -11.05 14.88 -13.25
CA MET A 1 -10.38 15.04 -14.56
C MET A 1 -9.54 13.80 -14.77
N PRO A 2 -9.63 13.09 -15.90
CA PRO A 2 -8.76 11.94 -16.12
C PRO A 2 -7.34 12.47 -16.33
N THR A 3 -6.42 12.12 -15.44
CA THR A 3 -4.99 12.36 -15.63
C THR A 3 -4.56 11.56 -16.84
N THR A 4 -4.34 12.25 -17.97
CA THR A 4 -3.68 11.71 -19.14
C THR A 4 -2.39 11.05 -18.70
N GLY A 5 -2.37 9.71 -18.77
CA GLY A 5 -1.21 8.91 -18.45
C GLY A 5 -0.08 9.25 -19.38
N ASP A 6 0.87 10.05 -18.89
CA ASP A 6 2.23 10.06 -19.38
C ASP A 6 2.91 8.77 -18.88
N SER A 7 2.33 7.60 -19.24
CA SER A 7 2.91 6.31 -18.89
C SER A 7 4.12 6.12 -19.77
N ASN A 8 5.29 6.35 -19.18
CA ASN A 8 6.56 6.09 -19.83
C ASN A 8 6.61 4.61 -20.23
N ARG A 9 6.52 4.32 -21.52
CA ARG A 9 6.53 2.94 -22.07
C ARG A 9 7.91 2.29 -22.03
N THR A 10 8.92 3.01 -21.52
CA THR A 10 10.30 2.55 -21.31
C THR A 10 10.82 3.05 -19.95
N PRO A 11 10.25 2.58 -18.83
CA PRO A 11 10.71 2.97 -17.49
C PRO A 11 12.13 2.45 -17.27
N VAL A 12 12.95 3.23 -16.56
CA VAL A 12 14.23 2.74 -16.05
C VAL A 12 14.01 2.43 -14.58
N GLN A 13 13.69 1.17 -14.30
CA GLN A 13 13.28 0.76 -12.97
C GLN A 13 14.50 0.64 -12.05
N LEU A 14 14.39 1.28 -10.90
CA LEU A 14 15.29 1.23 -9.75
C LEU A 14 14.49 0.62 -8.60
N GLY A 15 15.13 -0.16 -7.74
CA GLY A 15 14.47 -0.74 -6.57
C GLY A 15 15.43 -1.53 -5.70
N ALA A 16 14.92 -1.99 -4.57
CA ALA A 16 15.61 -2.89 -3.64
C ALA A 16 14.62 -3.90 -3.07
N GLU A 17 15.10 -5.09 -2.75
CA GLU A 17 14.31 -6.19 -2.21
C GLU A 17 15.05 -6.88 -1.07
N ILE A 18 14.33 -7.22 0.00
CA ILE A 18 14.80 -8.06 1.09
C ILE A 18 14.08 -9.40 0.99
N PHE A 19 14.84 -10.48 0.88
CA PHE A 19 14.30 -11.84 0.77
C PHE A 19 14.61 -12.70 2.01
N GLY A 20 13.62 -13.48 2.44
CA GLY A 20 13.73 -14.45 3.53
C GLY A 20 13.63 -13.86 4.92
N ASN A 21 13.18 -12.62 5.06
CA ASN A 21 12.90 -11.99 6.35
C ASN A 21 11.39 -11.70 6.48
N THR A 22 10.77 -12.33 7.48
CA THR A 22 9.34 -12.17 7.83
C THR A 22 9.11 -11.09 8.88
N ASP A 23 10.18 -10.57 9.48
CA ASP A 23 10.08 -9.58 10.55
C ASP A 23 9.72 -8.20 10.01
N ILE A 24 8.93 -7.44 10.77
CA ILE A 24 8.49 -6.08 10.43
C ILE A 24 9.66 -5.11 10.23
N SER A 25 10.82 -5.38 10.82
CA SER A 25 12.06 -4.62 10.58
C SER A 25 12.47 -4.59 9.11
N ALA A 26 12.15 -5.64 8.33
CA ALA A 26 12.43 -5.65 6.90
C ALA A 26 11.56 -4.63 6.15
N ASP A 27 10.29 -4.50 6.53
CA ASP A 27 9.38 -3.52 5.93
C ASP A 27 9.76 -2.09 6.34
N ILE A 28 10.10 -1.88 7.61
CA ILE A 28 10.62 -0.59 8.11
C ILE A 28 11.83 -0.17 7.28
N GLU A 29 12.79 -1.07 7.07
CA GLU A 29 14.01 -0.77 6.31
C GLU A 29 13.71 -0.48 4.84
N ILE A 30 12.81 -1.23 4.20
CA ILE A 30 12.41 -0.99 2.81
C ILE A 30 11.73 0.38 2.64
N VAL A 31 10.81 0.74 3.53
CA VAL A 31 10.12 2.05 3.45
C VAL A 31 11.10 3.19 3.74
N ARG A 32 12.02 3.00 4.70
CA ARG A 32 13.10 3.97 4.99
C ARG A 32 13.97 4.18 3.77
N LEU A 33 14.51 3.12 3.19
CA LEU A 33 15.39 3.19 2.02
C LEU A 33 14.68 3.81 0.82
N ALA A 34 13.41 3.48 0.61
CA ALA A 34 12.58 4.09 -0.43
C ALA A 34 12.45 5.61 -0.25
N LEU A 35 12.14 6.05 0.98
CA LEU A 35 12.01 7.46 1.30
C LEU A 35 13.34 8.21 1.15
N GLU A 36 14.43 7.67 1.72
CA GLU A 36 15.77 8.24 1.59
C GLU A 36 16.20 8.35 0.12
N THR A 37 15.87 7.33 -0.70
CA THR A 37 16.13 7.35 -2.14
C THR A 37 15.42 8.53 -2.82
N VAL A 38 14.15 8.78 -2.51
CA VAL A 38 13.42 9.95 -3.06
C VAL A 38 14.05 11.26 -2.58
N ARG A 39 14.47 11.33 -1.32
CA ARG A 39 15.10 12.52 -0.72
C ARG A 39 16.43 12.91 -1.35
N LEU A 40 17.13 11.98 -2.02
CA LEU A 40 18.31 12.32 -2.84
C LEU A 40 17.98 13.27 -4.00
N PHE A 41 16.73 13.32 -4.45
CA PHE A 41 16.31 14.11 -5.60
C PHE A 41 15.49 15.35 -5.23
N THR A 42 14.87 15.39 -4.03
CA THR A 42 13.99 16.52 -3.68
C THR A 42 13.68 16.68 -2.19
N ASP A 43 13.57 17.94 -1.76
CA ASP A 43 13.05 18.34 -0.44
C ASP A 43 11.55 18.71 -0.48
N GLU A 44 10.88 18.50 -1.62
CA GLU A 44 9.44 18.78 -1.77
C GLU A 44 8.61 18.03 -0.72
N PRO A 45 7.42 18.55 -0.33
CA PRO A 45 6.50 17.83 0.55
C PRO A 45 6.08 16.49 -0.08
N LEU A 46 6.22 15.42 0.69
CA LEU A 46 5.85 14.07 0.27
C LEU A 46 4.62 13.58 1.03
N MET A 47 3.92 12.62 0.44
CA MET A 47 2.92 11.80 1.12
C MET A 47 3.36 10.35 1.04
N ILE A 48 3.31 9.63 2.17
CA ILE A 48 3.36 8.18 2.19
C ILE A 48 1.95 7.68 2.45
N ASP A 49 1.45 6.86 1.53
CA ASP A 49 0.14 6.21 1.64
C ASP A 49 0.35 4.72 1.87
N PHE A 50 -0.24 4.20 2.94
CA PHE A 50 -0.13 2.80 3.36
C PHE A 50 -1.41 2.02 3.06
N GLY A 51 -1.25 0.80 2.56
CA GLY A 51 -2.31 -0.20 2.47
C GLY A 51 -1.86 -1.50 3.11
N HIS A 52 -2.76 -2.49 3.13
CA HIS A 52 -2.42 -3.81 3.63
C HIS A 52 -3.21 -4.90 2.89
N ALA A 53 -2.58 -5.59 1.95
CA ALA A 53 -3.23 -6.61 1.13
C ALA A 53 -3.76 -7.78 1.98
N GLY A 54 -3.09 -8.09 3.10
CA GLY A 54 -3.55 -9.10 4.05
C GLY A 54 -4.89 -8.77 4.71
N ALA A 55 -5.24 -7.48 4.87
CA ALA A 55 -6.50 -7.04 5.45
C ALA A 55 -7.68 -7.27 4.48
N LEU A 56 -7.48 -6.92 3.20
CA LEU A 56 -8.47 -7.26 2.18
C LEU A 56 -8.60 -8.77 1.99
N LYS A 57 -7.49 -9.51 2.06
CA LYS A 57 -7.51 -10.97 1.94
C LYS A 57 -8.18 -11.66 3.11
N SER A 58 -8.08 -11.14 4.34
CA SER A 58 -8.79 -11.72 5.50
C SER A 58 -10.31 -11.60 5.35
N ILE A 59 -10.79 -10.51 4.73
CA ILE A 59 -12.22 -10.29 4.46
C ILE A 59 -12.69 -11.08 3.23
N LEU A 60 -11.89 -11.11 2.16
CA LEU A 60 -12.33 -11.56 0.83
C LEU A 60 -11.87 -12.98 0.45
N GLY A 61 -10.85 -13.51 1.11
CA GLY A 61 -10.13 -14.72 0.69
C GLY A 61 -10.97 -15.99 0.67
N SER A 62 -12.03 -16.07 1.48
CA SER A 62 -12.98 -17.20 1.51
C SER A 62 -14.12 -17.09 0.49
N HIS A 63 -14.20 -15.99 -0.26
CA HIS A 63 -15.30 -15.73 -1.20
C HIS A 63 -14.92 -16.03 -2.64
N THR A 64 -15.93 -16.17 -3.51
CA THR A 64 -15.73 -16.45 -4.93
C THR A 64 -15.05 -15.28 -5.64
N GLU A 65 -14.27 -15.56 -6.68
CA GLU A 65 -13.61 -14.53 -7.50
C GLU A 65 -14.60 -13.47 -8.03
N ALA A 66 -15.81 -13.89 -8.39
CA ALA A 66 -16.86 -12.98 -8.83
C ALA A 66 -17.28 -11.99 -7.73
N PHE A 67 -17.38 -12.46 -6.48
CA PHE A 67 -17.70 -11.59 -5.33
C PHE A 67 -16.51 -10.69 -4.99
N GLN A 68 -15.29 -11.22 -4.97
CA GLN A 68 -14.07 -10.43 -4.74
C GLN A 68 -13.98 -9.28 -5.74
N SER A 69 -14.17 -9.58 -7.03
CA SER A 69 -14.16 -8.57 -8.10
C SER A 69 -15.20 -7.45 -7.87
N GLN A 70 -16.42 -7.80 -7.45
CA GLN A 70 -17.46 -6.81 -7.12
C GLN A 70 -17.04 -5.89 -5.96
N VAL A 71 -16.44 -6.44 -4.90
CA VAL A 71 -15.97 -5.64 -3.76
C VAL A 71 -14.80 -4.74 -4.18
N LEU A 72 -13.81 -5.28 -4.88
CA LEU A 72 -12.65 -4.51 -5.35
C LEU A 72 -13.07 -3.37 -6.29
N ASP A 73 -13.99 -3.63 -7.23
CA ASP A 73 -14.54 -2.59 -8.12
C ASP A 73 -15.26 -1.49 -7.33
N ALA A 74 -16.03 -1.86 -6.30
CA ALA A 74 -16.72 -0.89 -5.45
C ALA A 74 -15.74 -0.05 -4.62
N LEU A 75 -14.66 -0.65 -4.10
CA LEU A 75 -13.59 0.03 -3.35
C LEU A 75 -12.83 1.02 -4.25
N VAL A 76 -12.43 0.62 -5.46
CA VAL A 76 -11.74 1.48 -6.43
C VAL A 76 -12.56 2.71 -6.78
N ARG A 77 -13.89 2.55 -6.91
CA ARG A 77 -14.81 3.64 -7.23
C ARG A 77 -15.26 4.42 -6.01
N LYS A 78 -14.90 3.99 -4.80
CA LYS A 78 -15.44 4.47 -3.52
C LYS A 78 -16.98 4.51 -3.53
N ASP A 79 -17.61 3.49 -4.13
CA ASP A 79 -19.06 3.36 -4.26
C ASP A 79 -19.67 2.82 -2.96
N LEU A 80 -20.02 3.75 -2.06
CA LEU A 80 -20.57 3.42 -0.74
C LEU A 80 -21.91 2.69 -0.82
N ASP A 81 -22.72 2.93 -1.87
CA ASP A 81 -24.00 2.27 -2.06
C ASP A 81 -23.81 0.80 -2.46
N ALA A 82 -22.86 0.53 -3.36
CA ALA A 82 -22.46 -0.82 -3.71
C ALA A 82 -21.88 -1.57 -2.51
N LEU A 83 -20.94 -0.95 -1.78
CA LEU A 83 -20.36 -1.53 -0.57
C LEU A 83 -21.43 -1.84 0.49
N SER A 84 -22.43 -0.97 0.66
CA SER A 84 -23.54 -1.21 1.60
C SER A 84 -24.42 -2.40 1.21
N LYS A 85 -24.57 -2.70 -0.08
CA LYS A 85 -25.28 -3.90 -0.53
C LYS A 85 -24.45 -5.16 -0.27
N LEU A 86 -23.14 -5.10 -0.49
CA LEU A 86 -22.20 -6.19 -0.29
C LEU A 86 -22.02 -6.54 1.20
N GLU A 87 -22.05 -5.53 2.06
CA GLU A 87 -22.01 -5.67 3.54
C GLU A 87 -23.14 -6.57 4.07
N ARG A 88 -24.30 -6.60 3.41
CA ARG A 88 -25.41 -7.49 3.82
C ARG A 88 -25.06 -8.97 3.70
N THR A 89 -24.06 -9.31 2.87
CA THR A 89 -23.54 -10.65 2.69
C THR A 89 -22.31 -10.89 3.56
N VAL A 90 -21.42 -9.89 3.64
CA VAL A 90 -20.17 -9.94 4.41
C VAL A 90 -20.05 -8.67 5.26
N PRO A 91 -20.55 -8.69 6.51
CA PRO A 91 -20.59 -7.50 7.38
C PRO A 91 -19.24 -6.82 7.59
N GLU A 92 -18.15 -7.57 7.53
CA GLU A 92 -16.76 -7.09 7.71
C GLU A 92 -16.34 -6.07 6.64
N ILE A 93 -17.03 -6.03 5.48
CA ILE A 93 -16.84 -5.00 4.45
C ILE A 93 -17.14 -3.60 5.00
N ALA A 94 -17.99 -3.47 6.01
CA ALA A 94 -18.33 -2.20 6.64
C ALA A 94 -17.08 -1.43 7.11
N VAL A 95 -16.10 -2.16 7.63
CA VAL A 95 -14.86 -1.59 8.18
C VAL A 95 -14.07 -0.86 7.10
N LEU A 96 -14.04 -1.39 5.88
CA LEU A 96 -13.29 -0.81 4.75
C LEU A 96 -13.84 0.54 4.28
N LYS A 97 -15.11 0.85 4.57
CA LYS A 97 -15.74 2.11 4.16
C LYS A 97 -15.10 3.34 4.81
N ASN A 98 -14.56 3.20 6.01
CA ASN A 98 -13.98 4.29 6.79
C ASN A 98 -12.49 4.09 7.08
N ALA A 99 -11.90 2.98 6.60
CA ALA A 99 -10.51 2.64 6.80
C ALA A 99 -9.58 3.33 5.78
N TYR A 100 -9.85 4.60 5.47
CA TYR A 100 -9.03 5.40 4.57
C TYR A 100 -8.92 6.87 5.01
N GLY A 101 -7.77 7.50 4.76
CA GLY A 101 -7.51 8.90 5.07
C GLY A 101 -6.23 9.11 5.86
N ASN A 102 -6.22 10.14 6.71
CA ASN A 102 -5.06 10.43 7.57
C ASN A 102 -4.76 9.24 8.48
N LEU A 103 -3.48 8.85 8.55
CA LEU A 103 -3.04 7.62 9.22
C LEU A 103 -3.52 7.52 10.67
N ASP A 104 -3.29 8.55 11.50
CA ASP A 104 -3.66 8.51 12.92
C ASP A 104 -5.18 8.39 13.11
N THR A 105 -5.95 9.01 12.22
CA THR A 105 -7.41 8.89 12.24
C THR A 105 -7.86 7.47 11.90
N VAL A 106 -7.25 6.86 10.87
CA VAL A 106 -7.57 5.49 10.44
C VAL A 106 -7.17 4.46 11.50
N LEU A 107 -5.97 4.57 12.07
CA LEU A 107 -5.52 3.66 13.12
C LEU A 107 -6.44 3.71 14.35
N ARG A 108 -6.89 4.91 14.75
CA ARG A 108 -7.86 5.07 15.84
C ARG A 108 -9.23 4.50 15.52
N SER A 109 -9.73 4.67 14.29
CA SER A 109 -11.04 4.15 13.90
C SER A 109 -11.07 2.63 13.79
N CYS A 110 -9.93 2.01 13.51
CA CYS A 110 -9.79 0.57 13.31
C CYS A 110 -9.22 -0.17 14.54
N GLU A 111 -8.92 0.52 15.64
CA GLU A 111 -8.25 -0.05 16.82
C GLU A 111 -9.03 -1.23 17.44
N LEU A 112 -10.37 -1.20 17.35
CA LEU A 112 -11.26 -2.22 17.90
C LEU A 112 -11.68 -3.28 16.87
N GLU A 113 -11.20 -3.18 15.63
CA GLU A 113 -11.57 -4.08 14.55
C GLU A 113 -10.56 -5.24 14.48
N ASP A 114 -10.87 -6.36 15.14
CA ASP A 114 -9.98 -7.54 15.24
C ASP A 114 -9.44 -7.98 13.87
N ILE A 115 -10.26 -7.88 12.82
CA ILE A 115 -9.89 -8.27 11.45
C ILE A 115 -8.80 -7.38 10.84
N LEU A 116 -8.62 -6.16 11.34
CA LEU A 116 -7.59 -5.21 10.91
C LEU A 116 -6.43 -5.08 11.90
N GLN A 117 -6.44 -5.81 13.02
CA GLN A 117 -5.46 -5.63 14.09
C GLN A 117 -4.01 -5.78 13.60
N ILE A 118 -3.72 -6.83 12.81
CA ILE A 118 -2.39 -7.06 12.24
C ILE A 118 -1.99 -5.91 11.31
N ALA A 119 -2.89 -5.52 10.40
CA ALA A 119 -2.63 -4.44 9.44
C ALA A 119 -2.36 -3.10 10.14
N CYS A 120 -3.15 -2.77 11.17
CA CYS A 120 -2.95 -1.58 11.98
C CYS A 120 -1.61 -1.63 12.72
N SER A 121 -1.27 -2.77 13.33
CA SER A 121 -0.02 -2.95 14.07
C SER A 121 1.20 -2.82 13.16
N GLU A 122 1.18 -3.42 11.97
CA GLU A 122 2.31 -3.36 11.04
C GLU A 122 2.50 -1.95 10.47
N VAL A 123 1.41 -1.28 10.04
CA VAL A 123 1.47 0.10 9.56
C VAL A 123 1.94 1.06 10.65
N ALA A 124 1.45 0.90 11.89
CA ALA A 124 1.89 1.70 13.03
C ALA A 124 3.39 1.50 13.30
N ALA A 125 3.86 0.25 13.34
CA ALA A 125 5.28 -0.06 13.55
C ALA A 125 6.18 0.56 12.45
N VAL A 126 5.74 0.52 11.19
CA VAL A 126 6.45 1.18 10.08
C VAL A 126 6.49 2.69 10.28
N ARG A 127 5.36 3.31 10.63
CA ARG A 127 5.32 4.75 10.90
C ARG A 127 6.25 5.15 12.04
N GLU A 128 6.26 4.39 13.12
CA GLU A 128 7.09 4.63 14.31
C GLU A 128 8.59 4.41 14.02
N GLY A 129 8.93 3.47 13.15
CA GLY A 129 10.31 3.20 12.73
C GLY A 129 10.92 4.24 11.77
N LEU A 130 10.16 5.27 11.39
CA LEU A 130 10.54 6.29 10.42
C LEU A 130 10.59 7.69 11.04
N GLU A 131 11.79 8.27 11.06
CA GLU A 131 11.99 9.68 11.31
C GLU A 131 11.99 10.41 9.97
N ALA A 132 10.94 11.17 9.68
CA ALA A 132 10.81 11.89 8.42
C ALA A 132 10.18 13.26 8.60
N GLU A 133 10.88 14.28 8.10
CA GLU A 133 10.37 15.64 8.00
C GLU A 133 9.66 15.86 6.67
N ASN A 134 8.71 16.80 6.66
CA ASN A 134 7.98 17.19 5.46
C ASN A 134 7.30 16.00 4.73
N VAL A 135 6.77 15.06 5.52
CA VAL A 135 6.00 13.89 5.05
C VAL A 135 4.62 13.88 5.72
N SER A 136 3.58 13.77 4.90
CA SER A 136 2.21 13.49 5.33
C SER A 136 1.93 11.99 5.28
N TRP A 137 1.18 11.48 6.25
CA TRP A 137 0.94 10.04 6.42
C TRP A 137 -0.53 9.71 6.21
N TYR A 138 -0.78 8.81 5.28
CA TYR A 138 -2.11 8.34 4.89
C TYR A 138 -2.17 6.83 4.92
N CYS A 139 -3.38 6.32 5.01
CA CYS A 139 -3.66 4.91 4.93
C CYS A 139 -4.97 4.66 4.18
N ASP A 140 -5.05 3.58 3.42
CA ASP A 140 -6.25 3.02 2.81
C ASP A 140 -6.20 1.49 2.89
N PHE A 141 -6.86 0.90 3.89
CA PHE A 141 -7.00 -0.56 3.97
C PHE A 141 -7.95 -1.14 2.91
N GLY A 142 -8.62 -0.27 2.14
CA GLY A 142 -9.38 -0.61 0.94
C GLY A 142 -8.55 -0.62 -0.36
N GLU A 143 -7.24 -0.36 -0.30
CA GLU A 143 -6.36 -0.31 -1.48
C GLU A 143 -6.29 -1.65 -2.23
N THR A 144 -6.71 -1.67 -3.49
CA THR A 144 -6.87 -2.87 -4.32
C THR A 144 -5.69 -3.19 -5.24
N HIS A 145 -4.81 -2.23 -5.55
CA HIS A 145 -3.69 -2.42 -6.49
C HIS A 145 -2.75 -3.54 -6.06
N GLY A 146 -2.66 -3.82 -4.76
CA GLY A 146 -1.84 -4.90 -4.21
C GLY A 146 -2.56 -6.24 -4.03
N PHE A 147 -3.85 -6.34 -4.30
CA PHE A 147 -4.65 -7.51 -3.90
C PHE A 147 -4.16 -8.83 -4.51
N SER A 148 -3.78 -8.83 -5.79
CA SER A 148 -3.35 -10.05 -6.50
C SER A 148 -1.89 -10.45 -6.22
N TYR A 149 -1.04 -9.51 -5.82
CA TYR A 149 0.41 -9.72 -5.73
C TYR A 149 0.97 -9.63 -4.31
N HIS A 150 0.52 -8.67 -3.51
CA HIS A 150 1.02 -8.42 -2.16
C HIS A 150 0.32 -9.31 -1.12
N THR A 151 1.02 -9.58 -0.02
CA THR A 151 0.55 -10.46 1.07
C THR A 151 0.35 -9.74 2.40
N GLY A 152 0.98 -8.58 2.59
CA GLY A 152 0.92 -7.77 3.80
C GLY A 152 0.91 -6.28 3.47
N LEU A 153 1.75 -5.51 4.17
CA LEU A 153 1.96 -4.07 3.93
C LEU A 153 2.14 -3.74 2.45
N VAL A 154 1.49 -2.67 2.00
CA VAL A 154 1.69 -2.02 0.70
C VAL A 154 1.93 -0.54 0.96
N PHE A 155 2.74 0.13 0.16
CA PHE A 155 2.91 1.57 0.28
C PHE A 155 3.20 2.25 -1.06
N GLY A 156 2.83 3.53 -1.12
CA GLY A 156 3.24 4.45 -2.18
C GLY A 156 3.85 5.72 -1.60
N ILE A 157 4.83 6.29 -2.29
CA ILE A 157 5.40 7.61 -1.97
C ILE A 157 5.05 8.57 -3.10
N TYR A 158 4.43 9.69 -2.77
CA TYR A 158 3.93 10.68 -3.72
C TYR A 158 4.56 12.05 -3.46
N SER A 159 4.86 12.81 -4.53
CA SER A 159 5.11 14.24 -4.42
C SER A 159 3.76 14.97 -4.34
N LEU A 160 3.52 15.68 -3.23
CA LEU A 160 2.31 16.51 -3.07
C LEU A 160 2.33 17.72 -3.99
N LYS A 161 3.53 18.25 -4.31
CA LYS A 161 3.67 19.41 -5.19
C LYS A 161 3.37 19.08 -6.65
N ARG A 162 3.65 17.84 -7.07
CA ARG A 162 3.52 17.39 -8.46
C ARG A 162 2.34 16.46 -8.71
N ASP A 163 1.60 16.11 -7.66
CA ASP A 163 0.51 15.12 -7.70
C ASP A 163 0.93 13.84 -8.44
N GLN A 164 2.10 13.33 -8.05
CA GLN A 164 2.78 12.26 -8.79
C GLN A 164 3.28 11.17 -7.85
N LEU A 165 2.96 9.93 -8.21
CA LEU A 165 3.54 8.75 -7.58
C LEU A 165 5.00 8.56 -8.00
N LEU A 166 5.87 8.38 -7.00
CA LEU A 166 7.32 8.25 -7.17
C LEU A 166 7.80 6.83 -6.92
N VAL A 167 7.27 6.18 -5.88
CA VAL A 167 7.66 4.83 -5.45
C VAL A 167 6.43 4.00 -5.20
N ARG A 168 6.46 2.72 -5.58
CA ARG A 168 5.55 1.68 -5.09
C ARG A 168 6.35 0.61 -4.38
N GLY A 169 5.83 0.06 -3.30
CA GLY A 169 6.43 -1.08 -2.62
C GLY A 169 5.46 -1.84 -1.74
N GLY A 170 5.95 -2.90 -1.13
CA GLY A 170 5.17 -3.72 -0.21
C GLY A 170 5.74 -5.13 -0.04
N ARG A 171 5.06 -5.90 0.81
CA ARG A 171 5.38 -7.30 1.15
C ARG A 171 4.66 -8.28 0.22
N TYR A 172 5.36 -9.33 -0.20
CA TYR A 172 4.88 -10.37 -1.10
C TYR A 172 5.60 -11.70 -0.80
N ASP A 173 4.99 -12.52 0.06
CA ASP A 173 5.68 -13.69 0.65
C ASP A 173 5.67 -14.97 -0.21
N TYR A 174 5.04 -14.93 -1.38
CA TYR A 174 4.90 -16.08 -2.29
C TYR A 174 5.96 -16.11 -3.41
N VAL A 175 7.06 -15.35 -3.29
CA VAL A 175 8.15 -15.45 -4.26
C VAL A 175 8.73 -16.86 -4.26
N GLY A 176 8.87 -17.45 -5.44
CA GLY A 176 9.45 -18.79 -5.58
C GLY A 176 8.46 -19.94 -5.37
N GLU A 177 7.19 -19.66 -5.08
CA GLU A 177 6.17 -20.71 -4.86
C GLU A 177 6.01 -21.61 -6.09
N ALA A 178 5.96 -21.01 -7.30
CA ALA A 178 5.96 -21.75 -8.57
C ALA A 178 7.22 -22.60 -8.80
N PHE A 179 8.29 -22.36 -8.04
CA PHE A 179 9.56 -23.08 -8.09
C PHE A 179 9.76 -24.01 -6.87
N GLY A 180 8.69 -24.27 -6.10
CA GLY A 180 8.65 -25.29 -5.04
C GLY A 180 8.97 -24.79 -3.63
N ARG A 181 9.25 -23.49 -3.44
CA ARG A 181 9.44 -22.90 -2.10
C ARG A 181 9.04 -21.44 -2.08
N ALA A 182 7.98 -21.12 -1.34
CA ALA A 182 7.65 -19.75 -1.00
C ALA A 182 8.74 -19.14 -0.09
N ARG A 183 9.10 -17.89 -0.36
CA ARG A 183 10.05 -17.11 0.42
C ARG A 183 9.47 -15.72 0.67
N ALA A 184 9.41 -15.35 1.94
CA ALA A 184 9.05 -14.01 2.37
C ALA A 184 9.88 -12.95 1.62
N ALA A 185 9.24 -11.89 1.13
CA ALA A 185 9.91 -10.82 0.43
C ALA A 185 9.20 -9.50 0.65
N THR A 186 9.97 -8.42 0.70
CA THR A 186 9.45 -7.05 0.73
C THR A 186 10.41 -6.15 -0.04
N GLY A 187 9.90 -5.16 -0.73
CA GLY A 187 10.70 -4.34 -1.63
C GLY A 187 9.97 -3.14 -2.15
N PHE A 188 10.69 -2.32 -2.91
CA PHE A 188 10.13 -1.16 -3.59
C PHE A 188 10.71 -1.00 -4.99
N SER A 189 10.01 -0.25 -5.82
CA SER A 189 10.54 0.21 -7.10
C SER A 189 10.07 1.62 -7.46
N ALA A 190 10.86 2.28 -8.30
CA ALA A 190 10.65 3.62 -8.82
C ALA A 190 11.11 3.72 -10.27
N ASP A 191 10.53 4.63 -11.06
CA ASP A 191 11.10 5.00 -12.36
C ASP A 191 12.17 6.07 -12.15
N LEU A 192 13.43 5.73 -12.42
CA LEU A 192 14.56 6.64 -12.28
C LEU A 192 14.37 7.92 -13.11
N LYS A 193 13.73 7.84 -14.28
CA LYS A 193 13.44 9.03 -15.09
C LYS A 193 12.47 9.97 -14.39
N THR A 194 11.53 9.45 -13.63
CA THR A 194 10.62 10.25 -12.79
C THR A 194 11.37 10.92 -11.67
N LEU A 195 12.22 10.19 -10.94
CA LEU A 195 13.02 10.75 -9.84
C LEU A 195 13.99 11.84 -10.31
N VAL A 196 14.70 11.61 -11.42
CA VAL A 196 15.64 12.60 -11.98
C VAL A 196 14.93 13.91 -12.37
N ARG A 197 13.66 13.87 -12.78
CA ARG A 197 12.87 15.08 -13.07
C ARG A 197 12.48 15.88 -11.81
N LEU A 198 12.67 15.31 -10.62
CA LEU A 198 12.51 16.00 -9.34
C LEU A 198 13.76 16.80 -8.96
N ALA A 199 14.93 16.34 -9.38
CA ALA A 199 16.19 17.03 -9.16
C ALA A 199 16.20 18.37 -9.92
N ASN A 200 16.59 19.42 -9.22
CA ASN A 200 16.74 20.76 -9.79
C ASN A 200 17.92 20.84 -10.76
#